data_AF-A0A380DPC2-F1
#
_entry.id   AF-A0A380DPC2-F1
#
_cell.length_a   1.000
_cell.length_b   1.000
_cell.length_c   1.000
_cell.angle_alpha   90.00
_cell.angle_beta   90.00
_cell.angle_gamma   90.00
#
_symmetry.space_group_name_H-M   'P 1'
#
loop_
_entity.id
_entity.type
_entity.pdbx_description
1 polymer ?
#
loop_
_entity_poly.entity_id
_entity_poly.type
_entity_poly.pdbx_seq_one_letter_code
_entity_poly.pdbx_strand_id
1 'polypeptide(L)' 'MKVASKHIQLKKTMFQSKLNVVVSSYIATFIMPKFLKSFFNEHPFIDVSLHVKNENIEKDINNHTYDIGD' A
#
# COMPACT_ATOMS: atom_id res chain seq x y z
N MET A 1 41.24 5.05 29.87
CA MET A 1 40.34 4.30 28.97
C MET A 1 39.19 5.20 28.56
N LYS A 2 39.04 5.55 27.27
CA LYS A 2 37.85 6.23 26.76
C LYS A 2 36.86 5.17 26.31
N VAL A 3 35.69 5.09 26.97
CA VAL A 3 34.58 4.27 26.50
C VAL A 3 33.92 5.05 25.36
N ALA A 4 34.07 4.56 24.13
CA ALA A 4 33.36 5.12 22.99
C ALA A 4 31.91 4.61 23.06
N SER A 5 31.01 5.45 23.57
CA SER A 5 29.57 5.18 23.48
C SER A 5 29.17 5.23 22.01
N LYS A 6 28.91 4.05 21.43
CA LYS A 6 28.41 3.91 20.06
C LYS A 6 26.95 4.36 20.08
N HIS A 7 26.69 5.60 19.69
CA HIS A 7 25.33 6.11 19.55
C HIS A 7 24.62 5.32 18.44
N ILE A 8 23.74 4.39 18.82
CA ILE A 8 22.83 3.73 17.88
C ILE A 8 21.76 4.76 17.53
N GLN A 9 21.87 5.35 16.35
CA GLN A 9 20.82 6.22 15.82
C GLN A 9 19.69 5.31 15.32
N LEU A 10 18.63 5.18 16.11
CA LEU A 10 17.41 4.51 15.66
C LEU A 10 16.86 5.32 14.49
N LYS A 11 17.01 4.82 13.26
CA LYS A 11 16.29 5.38 12.12
C LYS A 11 14.81 5.32 12.50
N LYS A 12 14.14 6.46 12.38
CA LYS A 12 12.68 6.55 12.49
C LYS A 12 12.11 5.63 11.42
N THR A 13 11.77 4.40 11.79
CA THR A 13 11.04 3.49 10.91
C THR A 13 9.67 4.13 10.76
N MET A 14 9.49 4.87 9.67
CA MET A 14 8.16 5.36 9.30
C MET A 14 7.30 4.11 9.14
N PHE A 15 6.15 4.07 9.80
CA PHE A 15 5.20 2.97 9.66
C PHE A 15 4.95 2.76 8.15
N GLN A 16 5.40 1.63 7.63
CA GLN A 16 5.01 1.20 6.29
C GLN A 16 3.58 0.69 6.42
N SER A 17 2.64 1.58 6.14
CA SER A 17 1.23 1.23 6.05
C SER A 17 0.99 0.52 4.73
N LYS A 18 0.20 -0.54 4.76
CA LYS A 18 -0.15 -1.31 3.57
C LYS A 18 -1.62 -1.05 3.20
N LEU A 19 -1.87 -0.73 1.93
CA LEU A 19 -3.20 -0.61 1.34
C LEU A 19 -3.43 -1.80 0.40
N ASN A 20 -4.41 -2.63 0.69
CA ASN A 20 -4.81 -3.76 -0.14
C ASN A 20 -6.03 -3.37 -0.97
N VAL A 21 -5.86 -3.34 -2.28
CA VAL A 21 -6.84 -2.85 -3.25
C VAL A 21 -7.26 -4.01 -4.13
N VAL A 22 -8.56 -4.25 -4.29
CA VAL A 22 -9.09 -5.19 -5.28
C VAL A 22 -9.83 -4.44 -6.36
N VAL A 23 -9.55 -4.70 -7.63
CA VAL A 23 -10.25 -4.02 -8.74
C VAL A 23 -10.50 -4.95 -9.92
N SER A 24 -11.46 -4.55 -10.76
CA SER A 24 -11.65 -5.17 -12.08
C SER A 24 -10.42 -5.03 -12.99
N SER A 25 -10.31 -5.95 -13.96
CA SER A 25 -9.21 -5.95 -14.95
C SER A 25 -9.12 -4.65 -15.75
N TYR A 26 -10.26 -4.01 -16.01
CA TYR A 26 -10.32 -2.72 -16.70
C TYR A 26 -9.67 -1.62 -15.88
N ILE A 27 -10.04 -1.50 -14.59
CA ILE A 27 -9.49 -0.48 -13.69
C ILE A 27 -7.99 -0.71 -13.48
N ALA A 28 -7.58 -1.97 -13.25
CA ALA A 28 -6.17 -2.35 -13.11
C ALA A 28 -5.33 -1.91 -14.32
N THR A 29 -5.86 -2.07 -15.53
CA THR A 29 -5.13 -1.78 -16.78
C THR A 29 -5.08 -0.29 -17.08
N PHE A 30 -6.20 0.42 -16.95
CA PHE A 30 -6.34 1.77 -17.52
C PHE A 30 -6.33 2.90 -16.48
N ILE A 31 -6.70 2.62 -15.23
CA ILE A 31 -6.90 3.64 -14.19
C ILE A 31 -5.77 3.59 -13.15
N MET A 32 -5.46 2.39 -12.62
CA MET A 32 -4.47 2.22 -11.55
C MET A 32 -3.09 2.82 -11.88
N PRO A 33 -2.52 2.71 -13.10
CA PRO A 33 -1.21 3.30 -13.38
C PRO A 33 -1.17 4.82 -13.19
N LYS A 34 -2.25 5.53 -13.53
CA LYS A 34 -2.35 6.99 -13.37
C LYS A 34 -2.54 7.36 -11.91
N PHE A 35 -3.43 6.65 -11.22
CA PHE A 35 -3.70 6.83 -9.80
C PHE A 35 -2.44 6.60 -8.96
N LEU A 36 -1.79 5.44 -9.09
CA LEU A 36 -0.62 5.06 -8.29
C LEU A 36 0.54 6.04 -8.45
N LYS A 37 0.74 6.55 -9.67
CA LYS A 37 1.77 7.57 -9.92
C LYS A 37 1.53 8.83 -9.09
N SER A 38 0.28 9.32 -9.02
CA SER A 38 -0.03 10.50 -8.20
C SER A 38 0.02 10.17 -6.71
N PHE A 39 -0.56 9.03 -6.33
CA PHE A 39 -0.65 8.58 -4.95
C PHE A 39 0.73 8.43 -4.29
N PHE A 40 1.70 7.80 -4.97
CA PHE A 40 3.04 7.62 -4.41
C PHE A 40 3.86 8.90 -4.33
N ASN A 41 3.52 9.94 -5.11
CA ASN A 41 4.16 11.24 -4.97
C ASN A 41 3.74 11.94 -3.66
N GLU A 42 2.49 11.78 -3.25
CA GLU A 42 1.93 12.38 -2.04
C GLU A 42 2.13 11.49 -0.79
N HIS A 43 2.12 10.18 -0.99
CA HIS A 43 2.18 9.17 0.07
C HIS A 43 3.27 8.12 -0.18
N PRO A 44 4.56 8.50 -0.22
CA PRO A 44 5.65 7.60 -0.58
C PRO A 44 5.94 6.48 0.45
N PHE A 45 5.28 6.50 1.61
CA PHE A 45 5.50 5.54 2.70
C PHE A 45 4.40 4.47 2.78
N ILE A 46 3.40 4.53 1.89
CA ILE A 46 2.30 3.56 1.83
C ILE A 46 2.60 2.55 0.72
N ASP A 47 2.67 1.27 1.08
CA ASP A 47 2.77 0.18 0.11
C ASP A 47 1.37 -0.19 -0.38
N VAL A 48 1.18 -0.24 -1.70
CA VAL A 48 -0.10 -0.67 -2.30
C VAL A 48 0.03 -2.09 -2.86
N SER A 49 -0.83 -3.01 -2.43
CA SER A 49 -1.00 -4.33 -3.03
C SER A 49 -2.28 -4.37 -3.86
N LEU A 50 -2.13 -4.57 -5.17
CA LEU A 50 -3.24 -4.61 -6.11
C LEU A 50 -3.61 -6.06 -6.45
N HIS A 51 -4.88 -6.38 -6.28
CA HIS A 51 -5.47 -7.67 -6.62
C HIS A 51 -6.49 -7.47 -7.75
N VAL A 52 -6.37 -8.27 -8.81
CA VAL A 52 -7.28 -8.18 -9.95
C VAL A 52 -8.32 -9.28 -9.86
N LYS A 53 -9.60 -8.89 -9.81
CA LYS A 53 -10.73 -9.82 -9.74
C LYS A 53 -11.90 -9.22 -10.51
N ASN A 54 -12.65 -10.03 -11.26
CA ASN A 54 -13.79 -9.55 -12.04
C ASN A 54 -15.15 -9.95 -11.42
N GLU A 55 -15.14 -10.63 -10.27
CA GLU A 55 -16.33 -11.15 -9.60
C GLU A 55 -16.15 -11.17 -8.09
N ASN A 56 -17.25 -11.14 -7.34
CA ASN A 56 -17.26 -11.27 -5.87
C ASN A 56 -16.44 -10.21 -5.10
N ILE A 57 -16.21 -9.03 -5.69
CA ILE A 57 -15.45 -7.93 -5.04
C ILE A 57 -16.16 -7.45 -3.76
N GLU A 58 -17.47 -7.20 -3.84
CA GLU A 58 -18.27 -6.74 -2.69
C GLU A 58 -18.17 -7.70 -1.49
N LYS A 59 -18.19 -9.02 -1.76
CA LYS A 59 -18.07 -10.05 -0.72
C LYS A 59 -16.70 -10.00 -0.04
N ASP A 60 -15.63 -9.80 -0.80
CA ASP A 60 -14.27 -9.76 -0.24
C ASP A 60 -14.01 -8.48 0.57
N ILE A 61 -14.62 -7.35 0.17
CA ILE A 61 -14.61 -6.10 0.95
C ILE A 61 -15.35 -6.28 2.27
N ASN A 62 -16.56 -6.87 2.24
CA ASN A 62 -17.33 -7.14 3.47
C ASN A 62 -16.61 -8.09 4.43
N ASN A 63 -15.76 -8.98 3.90
CA ASN A 63 -14.92 -9.88 4.70
C ASN A 63 -13.61 -9.22 5.17
N HIS A 64 -13.42 -7.92 4.97
CA HIS A 64 -12.21 -7.16 5.33
C HIS A 64 -10.92 -7.76 4.72
N THR A 65 -11.06 -8.43 3.57
CA THR A 65 -9.91 -9.01 2.84
C THR A 65 -9.15 -7.92 2.07
N TYR A 66 -9.86 -6.86 1.69
CA TYR A 66 -9.32 -5.68 1.02
C TYR A 66 -9.83 -4.42 1.70
N ASP A 67 -9.04 -3.35 1.62
CA ASP A 67 -9.35 -2.07 2.23
C ASP A 67 -10.29 -1.24 1.32
N ILE A 68 -10.15 -1.38 -0.01
CA ILE A 68 -10.97 -0.71 -1.03
C ILE A 68 -11.13 -1.60 -2.28
N GLY A 69 -12.25 -1.45 -3.00
CA GLY A 69 -12.41 -2.11 -4.30
C GLY A 69 -13.62 -1.71 -5.13
N ASP A 70 -13.52 -1.99 -6.44
CA ASP A 70 -14.50 -1.72 -7.52
C ASP A 70 -14.30 -2.64 -8.74
#